data_AF-A0A176S3Q7-F1
#
_entry.id   AF-A0A176S3Q7-F1
#
_cell.length_a   1.000
_cell.length_b   1.000
_cell.length_c   1.000
_cell.angle_alpha   90.00
_cell.angle_beta   90.00
_cell.angle_gamma   90.00
#
_symmetry.space_group_name_H-M   'P 1'
#
loop_
_entity.id
_entity.type
_entity.pdbx_description
1 polymer ?
#
loop_
_entity_poly.entity_id
_entity_poly.type
_entity_poly.pdbx_seq_one_letter_code
_entity_poly.pdbx_strand_id
1 'polypeptide(L)'
;KKIINLFPKDSDMAKRAIQAGHQSRMTWWSRLMILLPLMVVTPFIMESAQQAYEDKKNYNEVHRTLHNPNARFDEIKKVEQWLENYYYITPLSHPFSWLFVVTNGTAKSKLDKSRDRSEQHFWQAIQEAPSLEKQIQAAKAYIKALSNGKHVGEAKVIVAQAEEALRQKREQQWWQPVQQASTVMAKLEAARAYQKALSNGEHQAEIQSIIRPIEYSLREQKEERLWQQIKEAGSLTVKLEAARAYLKALPDGKRRAEINKIIAQMVEALRTQEEERLWQPVLNAKSPRIRKEAAQTYLQTKPDGMQAAKAKNIIAQVDEILREEVEQRWWQPVEQANAMSVKVEKARAYLKALPKGQH
;
A
#
# COMPACT_ATOMS: atom_id res chain seq x y z
N LYS A 1 -96.89 34.15 2.67
CA LYS A 1 -97.87 33.68 1.66
C LYS A 1 -99.23 33.33 2.28
N LYS A 2 -99.33 32.56 3.39
CA LYS A 2 -100.64 32.20 4.01
C LYS A 2 -101.48 33.39 4.51
N ILE A 3 -100.88 34.46 5.03
CA ILE A 3 -101.61 35.62 5.60
C ILE A 3 -102.24 36.52 4.52
N ILE A 4 -101.62 36.62 3.33
CA ILE A 4 -102.09 37.52 2.26
C ILE A 4 -103.39 37.00 1.62
N ASN A 5 -103.62 35.68 1.66
CA ASN A 5 -104.83 35.05 1.10
C ASN A 5 -106.06 35.15 2.02
N LEU A 6 -105.92 35.70 3.24
CA LEU A 6 -107.03 35.89 4.18
C LEU A 6 -107.81 37.19 3.94
N PHE A 7 -107.35 38.04 3.02
CA PHE A 7 -107.96 39.33 2.71
C PHE A 7 -108.50 39.35 1.27
N PRO A 8 -109.67 39.99 1.00
CA PRO A 8 -110.19 40.17 -0.35
C PRO A 8 -109.16 40.87 -1.24
N LYS A 9 -109.03 40.42 -2.50
CA LYS A 9 -107.92 40.74 -3.42
C LYS A 9 -107.68 42.25 -3.66
N ASP A 10 -108.67 43.11 -3.40
CA ASP A 10 -108.59 44.56 -3.59
C ASP A 10 -108.75 45.38 -2.30
N SER A 11 -108.83 44.72 -1.14
CA SER A 11 -108.95 45.42 0.15
C SER A 11 -107.65 46.15 0.51
N ASP A 12 -107.78 47.30 1.18
CA ASP A 12 -106.63 48.04 1.71
C ASP A 12 -105.78 47.19 2.68
N MET A 13 -106.39 46.23 3.37
CA MET A 13 -105.68 45.27 4.21
C MET A 13 -104.82 44.29 3.40
N ALA A 14 -105.29 43.81 2.23
CA ALA A 14 -104.48 43.00 1.33
C ALA A 14 -103.28 43.78 0.76
N LYS A 15 -103.48 45.04 0.37
CA LYS A 15 -102.41 45.94 -0.08
C LYS A 15 -101.37 46.17 1.01
N ARG A 16 -101.79 46.44 2.26
CA ARG A 16 -100.88 46.57 3.42
C ARG A 16 -100.14 45.27 3.72
N ALA A 17 -100.79 44.11 3.61
CA ALA A 17 -100.15 42.81 3.83
C ALA A 17 -99.11 42.47 2.74
N ILE A 18 -99.38 42.81 1.47
CA ILE A 18 -98.42 42.68 0.35
C ILE A 18 -97.25 43.64 0.55
N GLN A 19 -97.51 44.89 0.94
CA GLN A 19 -96.48 45.89 1.21
C GLN A 19 -95.59 45.50 2.40
N ALA A 20 -96.19 44.99 3.49
CA ALA A 20 -95.46 44.44 4.63
C ALA A 20 -94.64 43.20 4.26
N GLY A 21 -95.17 42.33 3.39
CA GLY A 21 -94.45 41.18 2.84
C GLY A 21 -93.28 41.57 1.94
N HIS A 22 -93.45 42.60 1.11
CA HIS A 22 -92.39 43.16 0.26
C HIS A 22 -91.30 43.85 1.09
N GLN A 23 -91.69 44.66 2.08
CA GLN A 23 -90.76 45.28 3.03
C GLN A 23 -89.98 44.21 3.79
N SER A 24 -90.64 43.20 4.35
CA SER A 24 -89.98 42.10 5.06
C SER A 24 -89.02 41.31 4.17
N ARG A 25 -89.40 41.06 2.90
CA ARG A 25 -88.52 40.41 1.91
C ARG A 25 -87.31 41.27 1.58
N MET A 26 -87.47 42.59 1.44
CA MET A 26 -86.37 43.53 1.23
C MET A 26 -85.44 43.61 2.44
N THR A 27 -85.98 43.61 3.68
CA THR A 27 -85.16 43.56 4.90
C THR A 27 -84.42 42.23 5.04
N TRP A 28 -85.02 41.13 4.63
CA TRP A 28 -84.37 39.82 4.65
C TRP A 28 -83.29 39.73 3.58
N TRP A 29 -83.53 40.24 2.38
CA TRP A 29 -82.52 40.35 1.31
C TRP A 29 -81.38 41.29 1.68
N SER A 30 -81.64 42.44 2.32
CA SER A 30 -80.57 43.33 2.77
C SER A 30 -79.72 42.67 3.87
N ARG A 31 -80.34 41.95 4.81
CA ARG A 31 -79.61 41.15 5.81
C ARG A 31 -78.79 40.04 5.16
N LEU A 32 -79.32 39.33 4.16
CA LEU A 32 -78.59 38.27 3.47
C LEU A 32 -77.40 38.84 2.68
N MET A 33 -77.61 39.96 1.98
CA MET A 33 -76.57 40.66 1.21
C MET A 33 -75.47 41.26 2.11
N ILE A 34 -75.74 41.51 3.39
CA ILE A 34 -74.75 41.97 4.37
C ILE A 34 -74.08 40.79 5.09
N LEU A 35 -74.84 39.77 5.46
CA LEU A 35 -74.35 38.62 6.23
C LEU A 35 -73.47 37.68 5.39
N LEU A 36 -73.78 37.46 4.11
CA LEU A 36 -72.95 36.64 3.21
C LEU A 36 -71.51 37.19 3.06
N PRO A 37 -71.29 38.46 2.70
CA PRO A 37 -69.95 39.00 2.65
C PRO A 37 -69.28 39.00 4.02
N LEU A 38 -69.99 39.26 5.12
CA LEU A 38 -69.40 39.10 6.47
C LEU A 38 -68.95 37.67 6.75
N MET A 39 -69.76 36.65 6.43
CA MET A 39 -69.38 35.24 6.62
C MET A 39 -68.19 34.79 5.78
N VAL A 40 -67.91 35.44 4.65
CA VAL A 40 -66.75 35.12 3.80
C VAL A 40 -65.54 35.97 4.18
N VAL A 41 -65.75 37.26 4.45
CA VAL A 41 -64.68 38.22 4.75
C VAL A 41 -64.10 37.98 6.13
N THR A 42 -64.89 37.65 7.15
CA THR A 42 -64.38 37.41 8.51
C THR A 42 -63.40 36.23 8.60
N PRO A 43 -63.69 35.01 8.10
CA PRO A 43 -62.72 33.92 8.11
C PRO A 43 -61.52 34.23 7.21
N PHE A 44 -61.72 34.88 6.07
CA PHE A 44 -60.60 35.32 5.20
C PHE A 44 -59.66 36.29 5.91
N ILE A 45 -60.18 37.25 6.67
CA ILE A 45 -59.39 38.16 7.51
C ILE A 45 -58.68 37.38 8.62
N MET A 46 -59.35 36.44 9.27
CA MET A 46 -58.78 35.67 10.37
C MET A 46 -57.63 34.76 9.91
N GLU A 47 -57.81 34.05 8.79
CA GLU A 47 -56.78 33.22 8.16
C GLU A 47 -55.62 34.08 7.66
N SER A 48 -55.90 35.21 7.00
CA SER A 48 -54.85 36.13 6.56
C SER A 48 -54.10 36.80 7.71
N ALA A 49 -54.78 37.08 8.83
CA ALA A 49 -54.16 37.64 10.03
C ALA A 49 -53.26 36.62 10.74
N GLN A 50 -53.68 35.34 10.79
CA GLN A 50 -52.85 34.25 11.29
C GLN A 50 -51.59 34.06 10.43
N GLN A 51 -51.76 34.07 9.11
CA GLN A 51 -50.65 33.99 8.17
C GLN A 51 -49.67 35.17 8.32
N ALA A 52 -50.19 36.40 8.46
CA ALA A 52 -49.36 37.58 8.72
C ALA A 52 -48.64 37.51 10.07
N TYR A 53 -49.23 36.88 11.09
CA TYR A 53 -48.59 36.63 12.37
C TYR A 53 -47.42 35.64 12.24
N GLU A 54 -47.61 34.55 11.51
CA GLU A 54 -46.56 33.57 11.23
C GLU A 54 -45.42 34.17 10.39
N ASP A 55 -45.76 34.94 9.35
CA ASP A 55 -44.77 35.66 8.54
C ASP A 55 -44.00 36.70 9.34
N LYS A 56 -44.67 37.40 10.27
CA LYS A 56 -44.00 38.32 11.20
C LYS A 56 -43.02 37.61 12.11
N LYS A 57 -43.39 36.44 12.64
CA LYS A 57 -42.50 35.62 13.47
C LYS A 57 -41.27 35.17 12.67
N ASN A 58 -41.48 34.66 11.47
CA ASN A 58 -40.41 34.22 10.56
C ASN A 58 -39.51 35.39 10.14
N TYR A 59 -40.10 36.55 9.83
CA TYR A 59 -39.34 37.76 9.49
C TYR A 59 -38.51 38.30 10.67
N ASN A 60 -39.03 38.23 11.89
CA ASN A 60 -38.26 38.57 13.09
C ASN A 60 -37.07 37.61 13.27
N GLU A 61 -37.26 36.32 13.00
CA GLU A 61 -36.16 35.34 12.99
C GLU A 61 -35.13 35.68 11.92
N VAL A 62 -35.56 35.98 10.69
CA VAL A 62 -34.68 36.45 9.60
C VAL A 62 -33.90 37.68 10.02
N HIS A 63 -34.57 38.67 10.62
CA HIS A 63 -33.93 39.89 11.05
C HIS A 63 -32.88 39.61 12.13
N ARG A 64 -33.21 38.78 13.13
CA ARG A 64 -32.28 38.38 14.19
C ARG A 64 -31.07 37.61 13.63
N THR A 65 -31.29 36.65 12.74
CA THR A 65 -30.23 35.81 12.18
C THR A 65 -29.30 36.60 11.28
N LEU A 66 -29.82 37.48 10.41
CA LEU A 66 -28.98 38.30 9.53
C LEU A 66 -28.18 39.40 10.25
N HIS A 67 -28.59 39.79 11.45
CA HIS A 67 -27.86 40.75 12.30
C HIS A 67 -26.97 40.07 13.34
N ASN A 68 -27.05 38.75 13.49
CA ASN A 68 -26.17 38.00 14.38
C ASN A 68 -24.83 37.76 13.67
N PRO A 69 -23.71 38.35 14.16
CA PRO A 69 -22.39 38.15 13.56
C PRO A 69 -21.89 36.69 13.66
N ASN A 70 -22.47 35.90 14.57
CA ASN A 70 -22.10 34.52 14.83
C ASN A 70 -23.12 33.50 14.26
N ALA A 71 -24.04 33.92 13.39
CA ALA A 71 -24.99 33.01 12.77
C ALA A 71 -24.26 31.96 11.93
N ARG A 72 -24.68 30.69 12.06
CA ARG A 72 -24.08 29.61 11.26
C ARG A 72 -24.55 29.73 9.81
N PHE A 73 -23.72 29.32 8.86
CA PHE A 73 -24.07 29.37 7.44
C PHE A 73 -25.37 28.63 7.10
N ASP A 74 -25.64 27.48 7.76
CA ASP A 74 -26.88 26.74 7.56
C ASP A 74 -28.12 27.52 8.03
N GLU A 75 -27.99 28.31 9.10
CA GLU A 75 -29.06 29.18 9.60
C GLU A 75 -29.31 30.35 8.64
N ILE A 76 -28.23 30.93 8.10
CA ILE A 76 -28.28 31.97 7.06
C ILE A 76 -29.00 31.43 5.82
N LYS A 77 -28.62 30.24 5.34
CA LYS A 77 -29.24 29.59 4.18
C LYS A 77 -30.74 29.33 4.38
N LYS A 78 -31.14 28.93 5.59
CA LYS A 78 -32.56 28.71 5.93
C LYS A 78 -33.37 30.02 5.85
N VAL A 79 -32.84 31.12 6.37
CA VAL A 79 -33.53 32.42 6.30
C VAL A 79 -33.50 33.02 4.90
N GLU A 80 -32.44 32.77 4.12
CA GLU A 80 -32.39 33.12 2.69
C GLU A 80 -33.44 32.36 1.88
N GLN A 81 -33.62 31.06 2.13
CA GLN A 81 -34.65 30.26 1.48
C GLN A 81 -36.06 30.76 1.82
N TRP A 82 -36.30 31.17 3.08
CA TRP A 82 -37.57 31.79 3.44
C TRP A 82 -37.77 33.13 2.72
N LEU A 83 -36.76 34.00 2.66
CA LEU A 83 -36.83 35.27 1.93
C LEU A 83 -37.08 35.08 0.43
N GLU A 84 -36.44 34.08 -0.17
CA GLU A 84 -36.61 33.71 -1.57
C GLU A 84 -38.04 33.22 -1.84
N ASN A 85 -38.54 32.30 -1.02
CA ASN A 85 -39.93 31.84 -1.12
C ASN A 85 -40.90 33.02 -0.94
N TYR A 86 -40.71 33.85 0.09
CA TYR A 86 -41.56 35.01 0.36
C TYR A 86 -41.59 36.00 -0.81
N TYR A 87 -40.44 36.25 -1.45
CA TYR A 87 -40.36 37.11 -2.62
C TYR A 87 -41.16 36.58 -3.82
N TYR A 88 -41.15 35.26 -4.04
CA TYR A 88 -41.86 34.62 -5.15
C TYR A 88 -43.35 34.32 -4.85
N ILE A 89 -43.82 34.51 -3.62
CA ILE A 89 -45.25 34.41 -3.32
C ILE A 89 -46.00 35.56 -3.97
N THR A 90 -47.11 35.22 -4.65
CA THR A 90 -47.99 36.20 -5.28
C THR A 90 -48.65 37.09 -4.20
N PRO A 91 -48.68 38.42 -4.35
CA PRO A 91 -49.27 39.34 -3.36
C PRO A 91 -50.71 39.04 -2.98
N LEU A 92 -51.47 38.40 -3.88
CA LEU A 92 -52.86 37.98 -3.66
C LEU A 92 -52.99 36.80 -2.68
N SER A 93 -51.93 36.02 -2.48
CA SER A 93 -51.93 34.87 -1.57
C SER A 93 -51.72 35.29 -0.11
N HIS A 94 -50.99 36.37 0.14
CA HIS A 94 -50.69 36.89 1.49
C HIS A 94 -50.83 38.43 1.57
N PRO A 95 -52.04 38.97 1.34
CA PRO A 95 -52.24 40.42 1.23
C PRO A 95 -51.93 41.17 2.54
N PHE A 96 -52.24 40.58 3.69
CA PHE A 96 -51.96 41.18 5.00
C PHE A 96 -50.47 41.11 5.36
N SER A 97 -49.75 40.04 4.99
CA SER A 97 -48.30 39.95 5.22
C SER A 97 -47.53 41.03 4.45
N TRP A 98 -47.92 41.28 3.20
CA TRP A 98 -47.34 42.34 2.38
C TRP A 98 -47.58 43.74 2.97
N LEU A 99 -48.79 44.00 3.48
CA LEU A 99 -49.17 45.29 4.07
C LEU A 99 -48.51 45.54 5.44
N PHE A 100 -48.38 44.50 6.28
CA PHE A 100 -48.08 44.67 7.71
C PHE A 100 -46.76 44.05 8.19
N VAL A 101 -46.07 43.25 7.36
CA VAL A 101 -44.84 42.55 7.75
C VAL A 101 -43.63 43.05 6.97
N VAL A 102 -43.57 42.75 5.67
CA VAL A 102 -42.45 43.15 4.80
C VAL A 102 -42.88 43.16 3.35
N THR A 103 -42.44 44.18 2.61
CA THR A 103 -42.69 44.27 1.16
C THR A 103 -41.78 43.30 0.40
N ASN A 104 -42.21 42.82 -0.77
CA ASN A 104 -41.39 41.94 -1.62
C ASN A 104 -40.05 42.60 -2.02
N GLY A 105 -40.03 43.91 -2.23
CA GLY A 105 -38.81 44.67 -2.52
C GLY A 105 -37.83 44.67 -1.35
N THR A 106 -38.32 44.84 -0.12
CA THR A 106 -37.48 44.75 1.08
C THR A 106 -36.98 43.32 1.33
N ALA A 107 -37.82 42.31 1.11
CA ALA A 107 -37.43 40.91 1.22
C ALA A 107 -36.32 40.55 0.21
N LYS A 108 -36.47 40.96 -1.06
CA LYS A 108 -35.45 40.81 -2.10
C LYS A 108 -34.16 41.53 -1.74
N SER A 109 -34.24 42.80 -1.34
CA SER A 109 -33.03 43.56 -0.97
C SER A 109 -32.28 42.93 0.21
N LYS A 110 -32.98 42.35 1.19
CA LYS A 110 -32.37 41.62 2.30
C LYS A 110 -31.74 40.30 1.84
N LEU A 111 -32.38 39.58 0.92
CA LEU A 111 -31.85 38.36 0.31
C LEU A 111 -30.56 38.65 -0.45
N ASP A 112 -30.58 39.64 -1.34
CA ASP A 112 -29.42 40.02 -2.16
C ASP A 112 -28.26 40.46 -1.25
N LYS A 113 -28.52 41.30 -0.24
CA LYS A 113 -27.50 41.71 0.75
C LYS A 113 -26.90 40.54 1.54
N SER A 114 -27.71 39.54 1.88
CA SER A 114 -27.25 38.34 2.59
C SER A 114 -26.35 37.48 1.71
N ARG A 115 -26.78 37.25 0.46
CA ARG A 115 -26.02 36.50 -0.53
C ARG A 115 -24.71 37.20 -0.87
N ASP A 116 -24.72 38.51 -1.08
CA ASP A 116 -23.53 39.32 -1.33
C ASP A 116 -22.55 39.28 -0.14
N ARG A 117 -23.05 39.33 1.09
CA ARG A 117 -22.21 39.20 2.29
C ARG A 117 -21.57 37.82 2.39
N SER A 118 -22.35 36.76 2.13
CA SER A 118 -21.84 35.39 2.12
C SER A 118 -20.79 35.20 1.03
N GLU A 119 -21.06 35.72 -0.18
CA GLU A 119 -20.13 35.72 -1.31
C GLU A 119 -18.81 36.39 -0.92
N GLN A 120 -18.86 37.60 -0.35
CA GLN A 120 -17.67 38.33 0.11
C GLN A 120 -16.91 37.57 1.18
N HIS A 121 -17.60 37.03 2.19
CA HIS A 121 -16.97 36.32 3.30
C HIS A 121 -16.16 35.11 2.82
N PHE A 122 -16.75 34.26 1.97
CA PHE A 122 -16.04 33.11 1.43
C PHE A 122 -14.94 33.52 0.45
N TRP A 123 -15.19 34.52 -0.39
CA TRP A 123 -14.19 34.98 -1.36
C TRP A 123 -12.97 35.58 -0.67
N GLN A 124 -13.17 36.39 0.37
CA GLN A 124 -12.11 36.94 1.19
C GLN A 124 -11.29 35.84 1.87
N ALA A 125 -11.93 34.77 2.37
CA ALA A 125 -11.22 33.62 2.93
C ALA A 125 -10.31 32.90 1.91
N ILE A 126 -10.65 32.93 0.62
CA ILE A 126 -9.79 32.40 -0.45
C ILE A 126 -8.60 33.35 -0.70
N GLN A 127 -8.83 34.66 -0.69
CA GLN A 127 -7.81 35.68 -0.97
C GLN A 127 -6.80 35.82 0.17
N GLU A 128 -7.24 35.71 1.43
CA GLU A 128 -6.42 35.87 2.63
C GLU A 128 -5.79 34.55 3.11
N ALA A 129 -5.96 33.46 2.37
CA ALA A 129 -5.44 32.16 2.75
C ALA A 129 -3.90 32.18 2.85
N PRO A 130 -3.30 31.78 3.99
CA PRO A 130 -1.85 31.90 4.22
C PRO A 130 -1.01 30.86 3.46
N SER A 131 -1.64 29.89 2.80
CA SER A 131 -0.97 28.84 2.05
C SER A 131 -1.86 28.28 0.95
N LEU A 132 -1.25 27.67 -0.07
CA LEU A 132 -1.96 27.00 -1.16
C LEU A 132 -2.94 25.93 -0.65
N GLU A 133 -2.57 25.15 0.39
CA GLU A 133 -3.46 24.15 0.97
C GLU A 133 -4.71 24.78 1.60
N LYS A 134 -4.53 25.88 2.34
CA LYS A 134 -5.65 26.63 2.93
C LYS A 134 -6.50 27.32 1.87
N GLN A 135 -5.88 27.80 0.79
CA GLN A 135 -6.57 28.38 -0.35
C GLN A 135 -7.45 27.36 -1.07
N ILE A 136 -6.94 26.14 -1.30
CA ILE A 136 -7.71 25.03 -1.86
C ILE A 136 -8.88 24.67 -0.93
N GLN A 137 -8.64 24.57 0.38
CA GLN A 137 -9.69 24.27 1.35
C GLN A 137 -10.80 25.32 1.34
N ALA A 138 -10.44 26.61 1.36
CA ALA A 138 -11.38 27.72 1.31
C ALA A 138 -12.17 27.74 -0.02
N ALA A 139 -11.50 27.54 -1.15
CA ALA A 139 -12.14 27.53 -2.47
C ALA A 139 -13.09 26.32 -2.64
N LYS A 140 -12.71 25.14 -2.15
CA LYS A 140 -13.60 23.97 -2.11
C LYS A 140 -14.80 24.19 -1.18
N ALA A 141 -14.60 24.85 -0.04
CA ALA A 141 -15.68 25.21 0.87
C ALA A 141 -16.67 26.19 0.21
N TYR A 142 -16.16 27.21 -0.48
CA TYR A 142 -16.97 28.15 -1.26
C TYR A 142 -17.79 27.44 -2.35
N ILE A 143 -17.16 26.61 -3.19
CA ILE A 143 -17.85 25.85 -4.24
C ILE A 143 -18.96 24.95 -3.65
N LYS A 144 -18.72 24.37 -2.47
CA LYS A 144 -19.69 23.51 -1.80
C LYS A 144 -20.85 24.31 -1.18
N ALA A 145 -20.55 25.45 -0.56
CA ALA A 145 -21.53 26.28 0.13
C ALA A 145 -22.42 27.06 -0.86
N LEU A 146 -21.80 27.60 -1.90
CA LEU A 146 -22.39 28.48 -2.92
C LEU A 146 -22.19 27.86 -4.31
N SER A 147 -22.88 26.76 -4.59
CA SER A 147 -22.71 25.99 -5.83
C SER A 147 -23.00 26.77 -7.11
N ASN A 148 -23.84 27.81 -7.01
CA ASN A 148 -24.19 28.73 -8.09
C ASN A 148 -23.73 30.18 -7.79
N GLY A 149 -22.71 30.34 -6.93
CA GLY A 149 -22.14 31.64 -6.59
C GLY A 149 -21.45 32.32 -7.78
N LYS A 150 -21.24 33.62 -7.67
CA LYS A 150 -20.71 34.48 -8.75
C LYS A 150 -19.30 34.04 -9.19
N HIS A 151 -18.47 33.65 -8.23
CA HIS A 151 -17.06 33.28 -8.44
C HIS A 151 -16.81 31.77 -8.52
N VAL A 152 -17.82 30.92 -8.72
CA VAL A 152 -17.62 29.43 -8.76
C VAL A 152 -16.65 29.01 -9.87
N GLY A 153 -16.72 29.65 -11.03
CA GLY A 153 -15.79 29.39 -12.12
C GLY A 153 -14.34 29.72 -11.73
N GLU A 154 -14.12 30.91 -11.15
CA GLU A 154 -12.82 31.37 -10.68
C GLU A 154 -12.28 30.47 -9.56
N ALA A 155 -13.12 30.11 -8.59
CA ALA A 155 -12.75 29.22 -7.50
C ALA A 155 -12.29 27.84 -7.99
N LYS A 156 -12.94 27.28 -9.02
CA LYS A 156 -12.50 26.00 -9.63
C LYS A 156 -11.13 26.13 -10.30
N VAL A 157 -10.88 27.24 -10.98
CA VAL A 157 -9.57 27.53 -11.60
C VAL A 157 -8.50 27.68 -10.52
N ILE A 158 -8.78 28.41 -9.44
CA ILE A 158 -7.86 28.57 -8.30
C ILE A 158 -7.52 27.20 -7.69
N VAL A 159 -8.51 26.33 -7.47
CA VAL A 159 -8.26 24.97 -6.95
C VAL A 159 -7.34 24.21 -7.88
N ALA A 160 -7.63 24.17 -9.19
CA ALA A 160 -6.82 23.44 -10.16
C ALA A 160 -5.37 23.97 -10.21
N GLN A 161 -5.20 25.29 -10.27
CA GLN A 161 -3.87 25.94 -10.30
C GLN A 161 -3.09 25.72 -9.00
N ALA A 162 -3.73 25.81 -7.84
CA ALA A 162 -3.08 25.60 -6.56
C ALA A 162 -2.70 24.13 -6.34
N GLU A 163 -3.55 23.19 -6.75
CA GLU A 163 -3.25 21.75 -6.71
C GLU A 163 -2.07 21.41 -7.64
N GLU A 164 -2.05 21.98 -8.84
CA GLU A 164 -0.94 21.88 -9.77
C GLU A 164 0.36 22.44 -9.18
N ALA A 165 0.32 23.64 -8.61
CA ALA A 165 1.48 24.27 -7.98
C ALA A 165 2.01 23.44 -6.79
N LEU A 166 1.13 22.84 -5.99
CA LEU A 166 1.53 21.92 -4.92
C LEU A 166 2.17 20.64 -5.47
N ARG A 167 1.63 20.09 -6.57
CA ARG A 167 2.22 18.94 -7.26
C ARG A 167 3.62 19.27 -7.77
N GLN A 168 3.79 20.38 -8.47
CA GLN A 168 5.09 20.84 -8.99
C GLN A 168 6.09 21.11 -7.86
N LYS A 169 5.65 21.71 -6.74
CA LYS A 169 6.52 21.93 -5.59
C LYS A 169 7.01 20.61 -4.99
N ARG A 170 6.13 19.60 -4.90
CA ARG A 170 6.49 18.26 -4.41
C ARG A 170 7.44 17.57 -5.38
N GLU A 171 7.15 17.65 -6.68
CA GLU A 171 8.02 17.14 -7.75
C GLU A 171 9.43 17.72 -7.61
N GLN A 172 9.54 19.04 -7.55
CA GLN A 172 10.81 19.76 -7.41
C GLN A 172 11.55 19.39 -6.12
N GLN A 173 10.85 19.23 -4.99
CA GLN A 173 11.46 18.84 -3.72
C GLN A 173 12.21 17.51 -3.81
N TRP A 174 11.67 16.53 -4.55
CA TRP A 174 12.30 15.23 -4.72
C TRP A 174 13.29 15.20 -5.88
N TRP A 175 13.08 16.02 -6.90
CA TRP A 175 13.94 16.07 -8.07
C TRP A 175 15.23 16.87 -7.82
N GLN A 176 15.17 17.94 -7.02
CA GLN A 176 16.30 18.81 -6.74
C GLN A 176 17.55 18.06 -6.20
N PRO A 177 17.44 17.12 -5.24
CA PRO A 177 18.58 16.31 -4.81
C PRO A 177 19.21 15.49 -5.94
N VAL A 178 18.43 15.01 -6.92
CA VAL A 178 18.93 14.24 -8.07
C VAL A 178 19.77 15.13 -8.99
N GLN A 179 19.36 16.39 -9.16
CA GLN A 179 20.08 17.38 -9.96
C GLN A 179 21.35 17.88 -9.27
N GLN A 180 21.30 18.09 -7.95
CA GLN A 180 22.41 18.63 -7.16
C GLN A 180 23.45 17.59 -6.76
N ALA A 181 23.15 16.30 -6.91
CA ALA A 181 24.07 15.22 -6.58
C ALA A 181 25.36 15.30 -7.44
N SER A 182 26.50 15.49 -6.77
CA SER A 182 27.81 15.59 -7.41
C SER A 182 28.49 14.24 -7.67
N THR A 183 28.02 13.17 -7.03
CA THR A 183 28.58 11.82 -7.19
C THR A 183 27.56 10.86 -7.77
N VAL A 184 28.03 9.84 -8.48
CA VAL A 184 27.18 8.78 -9.06
C VAL A 184 26.36 8.07 -7.98
N MET A 185 26.95 7.81 -6.81
CA MET A 185 26.27 7.16 -5.70
C MET A 185 25.19 8.05 -5.06
N ALA A 186 25.50 9.32 -4.80
CA ALA A 186 24.50 10.27 -4.29
C ALA A 186 23.35 10.44 -5.29
N LYS A 187 23.65 10.45 -6.59
CA LYS A 187 22.65 10.55 -7.65
C LYS A 187 21.77 9.30 -7.71
N LEU A 188 22.34 8.11 -7.54
CA LEU A 188 21.60 6.85 -7.45
C LEU A 188 20.68 6.82 -6.22
N GLU A 189 21.18 7.23 -5.05
CA GLU A 189 20.40 7.27 -3.81
C GLU A 189 19.24 8.26 -3.90
N ALA A 190 19.50 9.47 -4.40
CA ALA A 190 18.46 10.47 -4.64
C ALA A 190 17.43 9.97 -5.67
N ALA A 191 17.88 9.32 -6.74
CA ALA A 191 16.98 8.79 -7.76
C ALA A 191 16.06 7.68 -7.21
N ARG A 192 16.60 6.78 -6.37
CA ARG A 192 15.81 5.76 -5.67
C ARG A 192 14.82 6.38 -4.68
N ALA A 193 15.23 7.43 -3.95
CA ALA A 193 14.35 8.14 -3.03
C ALA A 193 13.18 8.81 -3.78
N TYR A 194 13.46 9.48 -4.90
CA TYR A 194 12.44 10.03 -5.79
C TYR A 194 11.49 8.92 -6.30
N GLN A 195 12.03 7.80 -6.82
CA GLN A 195 11.21 6.71 -7.35
C GLN A 195 10.25 6.14 -6.30
N LYS A 196 10.71 6.04 -5.05
CA LYS A 196 9.92 5.55 -3.91
C LYS A 196 8.85 6.55 -3.47
N ALA A 197 9.17 7.85 -3.48
CA ALA A 197 8.25 8.89 -3.05
C ALA A 197 7.17 9.22 -4.10
N LEU A 198 7.54 9.18 -5.38
CA LEU A 198 6.71 9.63 -6.50
C LEU A 198 6.66 8.55 -7.60
N SER A 199 5.95 7.45 -7.36
CA SER A 199 5.89 6.31 -8.29
C SER A 199 5.46 6.67 -9.73
N ASN A 200 4.64 7.70 -9.90
CA ASN A 200 4.17 8.22 -11.19
C ASN A 200 4.57 9.70 -11.40
N GLY A 201 5.73 10.12 -10.88
CA GLY A 201 6.24 11.47 -11.08
C GLY A 201 6.65 11.76 -12.53
N GLU A 202 6.82 13.04 -12.86
CA GLU A 202 7.10 13.50 -14.24
C GLU A 202 8.47 12.99 -14.75
N HIS A 203 9.47 12.92 -13.87
CA HIS A 203 10.84 12.50 -14.19
C HIS A 203 11.07 10.98 -14.09
N GLN A 204 10.03 10.15 -14.04
CA GLN A 204 10.20 8.69 -13.89
C GLN A 204 11.07 8.06 -14.98
N ALA A 205 10.91 8.47 -16.24
CA ALA A 205 11.73 7.94 -17.33
C ALA A 205 13.22 8.30 -17.17
N GLU A 206 13.51 9.54 -16.73
CA GLU A 206 14.87 10.01 -16.46
C GLU A 206 15.48 9.28 -15.25
N ILE A 207 14.68 9.04 -14.22
CA ILE A 207 15.10 8.30 -13.03
C ILE A 207 15.45 6.86 -13.41
N GLN A 208 14.65 6.20 -14.24
CA GLN A 208 14.97 4.86 -14.75
C GLN A 208 16.25 4.86 -15.59
N SER A 209 16.46 5.88 -16.42
CA SER A 209 17.67 6.00 -17.25
C SER A 209 18.92 6.30 -16.42
N ILE A 210 18.79 6.85 -15.21
CA ILE A 210 19.88 7.01 -14.24
C ILE A 210 20.13 5.70 -13.49
N ILE A 211 19.09 5.12 -12.88
CA ILE A 211 19.22 3.96 -11.97
C ILE A 211 19.77 2.74 -12.70
N ARG A 212 19.16 2.38 -13.84
CA ARG A 212 19.46 1.12 -14.53
C ARG A 212 20.95 0.96 -14.93
N PRO A 213 21.59 1.91 -15.62
CA PRO A 213 22.99 1.75 -16.02
C PRO A 213 23.94 1.75 -14.82
N ILE A 214 23.65 2.54 -13.77
CA ILE A 214 24.47 2.57 -12.56
C ILE A 214 24.37 1.24 -11.83
N GLU A 215 23.17 0.71 -11.62
CA GLU A 215 22.97 -0.59 -10.98
C GLU A 215 23.59 -1.73 -11.77
N TYR A 216 23.48 -1.69 -13.10
CA TYR A 216 24.15 -2.64 -13.96
C TYR A 216 25.67 -2.58 -13.81
N SER A 217 26.26 -1.38 -13.83
CA SER A 217 27.70 -1.17 -13.63
C SER A 217 28.18 -1.64 -12.25
N LEU A 218 27.44 -1.31 -11.18
CA LEU A 218 27.74 -1.78 -9.82
C LEU A 218 27.68 -3.31 -9.71
N ARG A 219 26.71 -3.94 -10.38
CA ARG A 219 26.61 -5.39 -10.45
C ARG A 219 27.79 -6.00 -11.19
N GLU A 220 28.21 -5.42 -12.32
CA GLU A 220 29.39 -5.87 -13.06
C GLU A 220 30.68 -5.72 -12.24
N GLN A 221 30.87 -4.59 -11.56
CA GLN A 221 32.03 -4.39 -10.68
C GLN A 221 32.06 -5.40 -9.52
N LYS A 222 30.90 -5.67 -8.90
CA LYS A 222 30.78 -6.70 -7.85
C LYS A 222 31.12 -8.08 -8.40
N GLU A 223 30.62 -8.41 -9.59
CA GLU A 223 30.89 -9.68 -10.25
C GLU A 223 32.38 -9.85 -10.56
N GLU A 224 33.02 -8.83 -11.12
CA GLU A 224 34.45 -8.85 -11.42
C GLU A 224 35.29 -8.97 -10.16
N ARG A 225 34.95 -8.26 -9.07
CA ARG A 225 35.65 -8.39 -7.78
C ARG A 225 35.59 -9.82 -7.23
N LEU A 226 34.41 -10.44 -7.24
CA LEU A 226 34.26 -11.84 -6.80
C LEU A 226 35.03 -12.79 -7.72
N TRP A 227 35.05 -12.51 -9.02
CA TRP A 227 35.83 -13.30 -9.98
C TRP A 227 37.34 -13.18 -9.73
N GLN A 228 37.86 -11.99 -9.43
CA GLN A 228 39.27 -11.78 -9.12
C GLN A 228 39.69 -12.55 -7.86
N GLN A 229 38.85 -12.60 -6.82
CA GLN A 229 39.12 -13.40 -5.61
C GLN A 229 39.35 -14.89 -5.92
N ILE A 230 38.66 -15.42 -6.93
CA ILE A 230 38.84 -16.81 -7.38
C ILE A 230 40.15 -16.96 -8.15
N LYS A 231 40.51 -15.98 -8.99
CA LYS A 231 41.77 -16.02 -9.75
C LYS A 231 43.01 -15.88 -8.86
N GLU A 232 42.94 -15.00 -7.86
CA GLU A 232 44.04 -14.69 -6.94
C GLU A 232 44.16 -15.69 -5.78
N ALA A 233 43.19 -16.61 -5.63
CA ALA A 233 43.24 -17.61 -4.58
C ALA A 233 44.48 -18.51 -4.70
N GLY A 234 45.34 -18.48 -3.67
CA GLY A 234 46.62 -19.19 -3.64
C GLY A 234 46.54 -20.69 -3.34
N SER A 235 45.37 -21.23 -3.03
CA SER A 235 45.19 -22.67 -2.75
C SER A 235 43.86 -23.19 -3.29
N LEU A 236 43.77 -24.51 -3.53
CA LEU A 236 42.55 -25.15 -4.05
C LEU A 236 41.35 -24.98 -3.10
N THR A 237 41.59 -25.01 -1.80
CA THR A 237 40.56 -24.87 -0.76
C THR A 237 39.99 -23.44 -0.73
N VAL A 238 40.86 -22.43 -0.69
CA VAL A 238 40.47 -21.01 -0.73
C VAL A 238 39.74 -20.70 -2.05
N LYS A 239 40.21 -21.26 -3.16
CA LYS A 239 39.58 -21.05 -4.47
C LYS A 239 38.19 -21.68 -4.55
N LEU A 240 38.01 -22.88 -3.97
CA LEU A 240 36.71 -23.55 -3.87
C LEU A 240 35.73 -22.74 -3.01
N GLU A 241 36.18 -22.19 -1.88
CA GLU A 241 35.37 -21.33 -1.02
C GLU A 241 34.96 -20.03 -1.73
N ALA A 242 35.90 -19.35 -2.40
CA ALA A 242 35.62 -18.16 -3.19
C ALA A 242 34.61 -18.43 -4.33
N ALA A 243 34.75 -19.57 -5.01
CA ALA A 243 33.81 -19.99 -6.05
C ALA A 243 32.39 -20.23 -5.51
N ARG A 244 32.26 -20.87 -4.34
CA ARG A 244 30.97 -21.04 -3.66
C ARG A 244 30.38 -19.70 -3.21
N ALA A 245 31.21 -18.80 -2.68
CA ALA A 245 30.79 -17.46 -2.28
C ALA A 245 30.27 -16.64 -3.47
N TYR A 246 30.92 -16.75 -4.65
CA TYR A 246 30.44 -16.15 -5.89
C TYR A 246 29.01 -16.61 -6.22
N LEU A 247 28.75 -17.93 -6.24
CA LEU A 247 27.41 -18.45 -6.58
C LEU A 247 26.34 -18.05 -5.56
N LYS A 248 26.71 -17.94 -4.28
CA LYS A 248 25.81 -17.46 -3.23
C LYS A 248 25.47 -15.98 -3.41
N ALA A 249 26.45 -15.17 -3.78
CA ALA A 249 26.28 -13.72 -3.94
C ALA A 249 25.61 -13.33 -5.27
N LEU A 250 25.81 -14.14 -6.32
CA LEU A 250 25.33 -13.93 -7.68
C LEU A 250 24.85 -15.26 -8.29
N PRO A 251 23.65 -15.75 -7.92
CA PRO A 251 23.13 -17.03 -8.42
C PRO A 251 22.90 -17.03 -9.93
N ASP A 252 22.58 -15.87 -10.50
CA ASP A 252 22.40 -15.64 -11.93
C ASP A 252 23.52 -14.76 -12.50
N GLY A 253 24.74 -14.91 -11.98
CA GLY A 253 25.93 -14.26 -12.53
C GLY A 253 26.28 -14.78 -13.92
N LYS A 254 26.91 -13.95 -14.76
CA LYS A 254 27.25 -14.31 -16.15
C LYS A 254 28.18 -15.53 -16.20
N ARG A 255 29.03 -15.70 -15.17
CA ARG A 255 30.02 -16.79 -15.08
C ARG A 255 29.54 -18.00 -14.29
N ARG A 256 28.25 -18.11 -13.95
CA ARG A 256 27.71 -19.23 -13.16
C ARG A 256 28.15 -20.61 -13.68
N ALA A 257 28.04 -20.84 -14.99
CA ALA A 257 28.40 -22.12 -15.59
C ALA A 257 29.91 -22.43 -15.47
N GLU A 258 30.74 -21.42 -15.70
CA GLU A 258 32.19 -21.52 -15.54
C GLU A 258 32.58 -21.83 -14.08
N ILE A 259 31.95 -21.15 -13.12
CA ILE A 259 32.17 -21.35 -11.69
C ILE A 259 31.77 -22.77 -11.25
N ASN A 260 30.64 -23.29 -11.74
CA ASN A 260 30.24 -24.67 -11.45
C ASN A 260 31.27 -25.68 -11.95
N LYS A 261 31.82 -25.46 -13.16
CA LYS A 261 32.89 -26.31 -13.71
C LYS A 261 34.14 -26.24 -12.84
N ILE A 262 34.54 -25.04 -12.42
CA ILE A 262 35.68 -24.80 -11.52
C ILE A 262 35.49 -25.57 -10.21
N ILE A 263 34.30 -25.48 -9.59
CA ILE A 263 33.97 -26.19 -8.35
C ILE A 263 34.10 -27.71 -8.53
N ALA A 264 33.50 -28.27 -9.58
CA ALA A 264 33.57 -29.70 -9.84
C ALA A 264 35.02 -30.19 -10.01
N GLN A 265 35.83 -29.45 -10.79
CA GLN A 265 37.25 -29.75 -10.98
C GLN A 265 38.03 -29.68 -9.66
N MET A 266 37.76 -28.69 -8.81
CA MET A 266 38.46 -28.52 -7.53
C MET A 266 38.09 -29.58 -6.52
N VAL A 267 36.81 -29.94 -6.43
CA VAL A 267 36.35 -31.01 -5.54
C VAL A 267 37.03 -32.32 -5.92
N GLU A 268 37.11 -32.63 -7.22
CA GLU A 268 37.77 -33.83 -7.70
C GLU A 268 39.30 -33.79 -7.50
N ALA A 269 39.94 -32.64 -7.71
CA ALA A 269 41.36 -32.46 -7.43
C ALA A 269 41.68 -32.64 -5.95
N LEU A 270 40.88 -32.06 -5.04
CA LEU A 270 41.04 -32.22 -3.59
C LEU A 270 40.81 -33.68 -3.17
N ARG A 271 39.81 -34.35 -3.74
CA ARG A 271 39.56 -35.77 -3.50
C ARG A 271 40.77 -36.63 -3.89
N THR A 272 41.36 -36.34 -5.04
CA THR A 272 42.55 -37.03 -5.56
C THR A 272 43.79 -36.75 -4.72
N GLN A 273 44.03 -35.48 -4.35
CA GLN A 273 45.15 -35.10 -3.49
C GLN A 273 45.08 -35.76 -2.11
N GLU A 274 43.88 -35.83 -1.52
CA GLU A 274 43.66 -36.54 -0.26
C GLU A 274 43.91 -38.04 -0.41
N GLU A 275 43.44 -38.63 -1.50
CA GLU A 275 43.66 -40.03 -1.83
C GLU A 275 45.17 -40.37 -1.94
N GLU A 276 45.92 -39.57 -2.69
CA GLU A 276 47.38 -39.72 -2.82
C GLU A 276 48.09 -39.57 -1.47
N ARG A 277 47.71 -38.56 -0.67
CA ARG A 277 48.29 -38.33 0.66
C ARG A 277 48.10 -39.54 1.58
N LEU A 278 46.91 -40.14 1.57
CA LEU A 278 46.61 -41.32 2.38
C LEU A 278 47.28 -42.59 1.85
N TRP A 279 47.51 -42.67 0.54
CA TRP A 279 48.17 -43.83 -0.09
C TRP A 279 49.70 -43.78 -0.02
N GLN A 280 50.29 -42.59 0.06
CA GLN A 280 51.75 -42.38 0.05
C GLN A 280 52.52 -43.23 1.09
N PRO A 281 52.05 -43.42 2.33
CA PRO A 281 52.73 -44.29 3.31
C PRO A 281 52.85 -45.75 2.85
N VAL A 282 51.86 -46.26 2.10
CA VAL A 282 51.88 -47.62 1.54
C VAL A 282 52.96 -47.76 0.47
N LEU A 283 53.15 -46.71 -0.34
CA LEU A 283 54.19 -46.67 -1.37
C LEU A 283 55.60 -46.52 -0.78
N ASN A 284 55.73 -45.77 0.31
CA ASN A 284 57.03 -45.49 0.94
C ASN A 284 57.48 -46.58 1.94
N ALA A 285 56.63 -47.57 2.22
CA ALA A 285 56.93 -48.63 3.17
C ALA A 285 58.07 -49.53 2.68
N LYS A 286 59.14 -49.63 3.48
CA LYS A 286 60.37 -50.39 3.14
C LYS A 286 60.34 -51.86 3.57
N SER A 287 59.39 -52.28 4.39
CA SER A 287 59.26 -53.66 4.85
C SER A 287 57.82 -54.18 4.66
N PRO A 288 57.63 -55.50 4.49
CA PRO A 288 56.30 -56.09 4.33
C PRO A 288 55.36 -55.71 5.48
N ARG A 289 55.82 -55.82 6.74
CA ARG A 289 55.01 -55.48 7.93
C ARG A 289 54.51 -54.03 7.92
N ILE A 290 55.40 -53.07 7.69
CA ILE A 290 55.05 -51.64 7.63
C ILE A 290 54.08 -51.38 6.47
N ARG A 291 54.28 -52.07 5.33
CA ARG A 291 53.40 -51.94 4.16
C ARG A 291 51.98 -52.46 4.44
N LYS A 292 51.86 -53.57 5.16
CA LYS A 292 50.57 -54.10 5.62
C LYS A 292 49.88 -53.14 6.59
N GLU A 293 50.58 -52.65 7.61
CA GLU A 293 50.04 -51.69 8.58
C GLU A 293 49.56 -50.39 7.92
N ALA A 294 50.34 -49.86 6.97
CA ALA A 294 49.97 -48.67 6.21
C ALA A 294 48.72 -48.92 5.35
N ALA A 295 48.62 -50.09 4.68
CA ALA A 295 47.45 -50.45 3.87
C ALA A 295 46.19 -50.65 4.73
N GLN A 296 46.33 -51.22 5.93
CA GLN A 296 45.25 -51.34 6.90
C GLN A 296 44.79 -49.96 7.39
N THR A 297 45.73 -49.06 7.70
CA THR A 297 45.44 -47.68 8.12
C THR A 297 44.69 -46.90 7.03
N TYR A 298 45.10 -47.07 5.77
CA TYR A 298 44.38 -46.52 4.62
C TYR A 298 42.94 -47.05 4.56
N LEU A 299 42.72 -48.38 4.65
CA LEU A 299 41.37 -48.97 4.60
C LEU A 299 40.49 -48.58 5.79
N GLN A 300 41.07 -48.36 6.97
CA GLN A 300 40.33 -47.83 8.12
C GLN A 300 39.85 -46.40 7.86
N THR A 301 40.67 -45.58 7.19
CA THR A 301 40.34 -44.18 6.90
C THR A 301 39.41 -44.04 5.69
N LYS A 302 39.63 -44.83 4.64
CA LYS A 302 38.82 -44.88 3.41
C LYS A 302 38.55 -46.33 2.97
N PRO A 303 37.53 -46.98 3.56
CA PRO A 303 37.21 -48.37 3.23
C PRO A 303 36.78 -48.56 1.77
N ASP A 304 36.17 -47.53 1.18
CA ASP A 304 35.71 -47.48 -0.21
C ASP A 304 36.51 -46.48 -1.06
N GLY A 305 37.75 -46.17 -0.65
CA GLY A 305 38.64 -45.29 -1.40
C GLY A 305 39.08 -45.88 -2.75
N MET A 306 39.68 -45.06 -3.61
CA MET A 306 40.07 -45.48 -4.96
C MET A 306 41.11 -46.62 -4.96
N GLN A 307 41.96 -46.68 -3.95
CA GLN A 307 42.97 -47.72 -3.78
C GLN A 307 42.53 -48.86 -2.85
N ALA A 308 41.27 -48.90 -2.37
CA ALA A 308 40.80 -49.91 -1.42
C ALA A 308 40.99 -51.35 -1.89
N ALA A 309 40.69 -51.64 -3.14
CA ALA A 309 40.91 -52.98 -3.71
C ALA A 309 42.40 -53.35 -3.71
N LYS A 310 43.28 -52.40 -4.04
CA LYS A 310 44.73 -52.62 -4.02
C LYS A 310 45.26 -52.80 -2.61
N ALA A 311 44.75 -52.04 -1.64
CA ALA A 311 45.11 -52.17 -0.24
C ALA A 311 44.77 -53.56 0.30
N LYS A 312 43.55 -54.07 0.00
CA LYS A 312 43.13 -55.43 0.37
C LYS A 312 44.05 -56.49 -0.23
N ASN A 313 44.40 -56.34 -1.50
CA ASN A 313 45.31 -57.26 -2.18
C ASN A 313 46.73 -57.23 -1.55
N ILE A 314 47.28 -56.04 -1.28
CA ILE A 314 48.57 -55.91 -0.60
C ILE A 314 48.56 -56.60 0.76
N ILE A 315 47.50 -56.44 1.55
CA ILE A 315 47.38 -57.10 2.86
C ILE A 315 47.42 -58.62 2.70
N ALA A 316 46.63 -59.17 1.78
CA ALA A 316 46.60 -60.61 1.53
C ALA A 316 47.95 -61.16 1.05
N GLN A 317 48.63 -60.45 0.13
CA GLN A 317 49.96 -60.83 -0.36
C GLN A 317 51.00 -60.79 0.76
N VAL A 318 51.01 -59.74 1.56
CA VAL A 318 51.95 -59.62 2.67
C VAL A 318 51.66 -60.65 3.75
N ASP A 319 50.38 -60.97 4.01
CA ASP A 319 50.01 -62.04 4.94
C ASP A 319 50.55 -63.40 4.49
N GLU A 320 50.58 -63.65 3.18
CA GLU A 320 51.19 -64.87 2.64
C GLU A 320 52.71 -64.86 2.81
N ILE A 321 53.39 -63.77 2.44
CA ILE A 321 54.85 -63.63 2.63
C ILE A 321 55.22 -63.81 4.11
N LEU A 322 54.49 -63.18 5.02
CA LEU A 322 54.76 -63.29 6.46
C LEU A 322 54.47 -64.69 6.99
N ARG A 323 53.48 -65.41 6.44
CA ARG A 323 53.26 -66.82 6.76
C ARG A 323 54.41 -67.67 6.29
N GLU A 324 54.84 -67.54 5.03
CA GLU A 324 56.01 -68.25 4.48
C GLU A 324 57.30 -67.96 5.26
N GLU A 325 57.56 -66.70 5.65
CA GLU A 325 58.71 -66.33 6.48
C GLU A 325 58.68 -67.04 7.85
N VAL A 326 57.50 -67.11 8.48
CA VAL A 326 57.33 -67.83 9.75
C VAL A 326 57.53 -69.33 9.54
N GLU A 327 56.98 -69.88 8.46
CA GLU A 327 57.11 -71.28 8.07
C GLU A 327 58.59 -71.68 7.92
N GLN A 328 59.33 -70.92 7.10
CA GLN A 328 60.75 -71.11 6.85
C GLN A 328 61.57 -70.96 8.12
N ARG A 329 61.27 -69.96 8.96
CA ARG A 329 61.97 -69.76 10.24
C ARG A 329 61.90 -70.97 11.17
N TRP A 330 60.76 -71.67 11.19
CA TRP A 330 60.59 -72.86 12.02
C TRP A 330 61.09 -74.14 11.35
N TRP A 331 61.04 -74.23 10.02
CA TRP A 331 61.48 -75.40 9.27
C TRP A 331 62.99 -75.45 9.01
N GLN A 332 63.63 -74.31 8.78
CA GLN A 332 65.07 -74.21 8.49
C GLN A 332 65.97 -74.94 9.51
N PRO A 333 65.72 -74.90 10.84
CA PRO A 333 66.48 -75.68 11.81
C PRO A 333 66.34 -77.20 11.66
N VAL A 334 65.21 -77.68 11.11
CA VAL A 334 64.97 -79.10 10.81
C VAL A 334 65.82 -79.52 9.62
N GLU A 335 65.87 -78.71 8.56
CA GLU A 335 66.68 -78.98 7.37
C GLU A 335 68.18 -79.00 7.67
N GLN A 336 68.64 -78.07 8.50
CA GLN A 336 70.07 -77.90 8.85
C GLN A 336 70.60 -78.91 9.87
N ALA A 337 69.74 -79.68 10.54
CA ALA A 337 70.18 -80.64 11.54
C ALA A 337 70.79 -81.89 10.89
N ASN A 338 72.02 -82.27 11.26
CA ASN A 338 72.70 -83.43 10.65
C ASN A 338 72.38 -84.76 11.36
N ALA A 339 72.04 -84.74 12.65
CA ALA A 339 71.72 -85.92 13.44
C ALA A 339 70.21 -86.19 13.45
N MET A 340 69.80 -87.45 13.26
CA MET A 340 68.38 -87.84 13.19
C MET A 340 67.60 -87.50 14.48
N SER A 341 68.23 -87.70 15.65
CA SER A 341 67.63 -87.34 16.94
C SER A 341 67.31 -85.84 17.04
N VAL A 342 68.22 -84.99 16.56
CA VAL A 342 68.05 -83.53 16.54
C VAL A 342 66.99 -83.11 15.52
N LYS A 343 66.93 -83.75 14.34
CA LYS A 343 65.86 -83.51 13.35
C LYS A 343 64.47 -83.75 13.94
N VAL A 344 64.28 -84.89 14.62
CA VAL A 344 62.99 -85.23 15.25
C VAL A 344 62.59 -84.22 16.31
N GLU A 345 63.54 -83.75 17.12
CA GLU A 345 63.28 -82.71 18.13
C GLU A 345 62.84 -81.39 17.48
N LYS A 346 63.57 -80.91 16.45
CA LYS A 346 63.23 -79.67 15.74
C LYS A 346 61.91 -79.78 14.97
N ALA A 347 61.62 -80.93 14.35
CA ALA A 347 60.34 -81.16 13.67
C ALA A 347 59.16 -81.16 14.66
N ARG A 348 59.34 -81.71 15.86
CA ARG A 348 58.33 -81.61 16.95
C ARG A 348 58.13 -80.16 17.39
N ALA A 349 59.19 -79.37 17.48
CA ALA A 349 59.09 -77.94 17.81
C ALA A 349 58.35 -77.15 16.71
N TYR A 350 58.63 -77.44 15.43
CA TYR A 350 57.90 -76.92 14.27
C TYR A 350 56.41 -77.25 14.35
N LEU A 351 56.03 -78.53 14.47
CA LEU A 351 54.62 -78.94 14.56
C LEU A 351 53.91 -78.38 15.81
N LYS A 352 54.64 -78.14 16.90
CA LYS A 352 54.10 -77.49 18.10
C LYS A 352 53.83 -76.00 17.87
N ALA A 353 54.73 -75.31 17.15
CA ALA A 353 54.60 -73.89 16.86
C ALA A 353 53.63 -73.59 15.71
N LEU A 354 53.58 -74.49 14.72
CA LEU A 354 52.77 -74.42 13.51
C LEU A 354 52.04 -75.75 13.31
N PRO A 355 50.93 -76.00 14.05
CA PRO A 355 50.19 -77.28 13.97
C PRO A 355 49.56 -77.55 12.60
N LYS A 356 49.44 -76.52 11.76
CA LYS A 356 48.95 -76.59 10.38
C LYS A 356 50.03 -76.17 9.39
N GLY A 357 51.29 -76.36 9.76
CA GLY A 357 52.40 -76.03 8.89
C GLY A 357 52.40 -76.86 7.60
N GLN A 358 53.04 -76.33 6.55
CA GLN A 358 53.06 -76.93 5.22
C GLN A 358 54.09 -78.06 5.04
N HIS A 359 55.10 -78.16 5.91
CA HIS A 359 56.26 -79.06 5.77
C HIS A 359 56.19 -80.32 6.64
#